data_AF-A0A7S4SWT7-F1
#
_entry.id   AF-A0A7S4SWT7-F1
#
_cell.length_a   1.000
_cell.length_b   1.000
_cell.length_c   1.000
_cell.angle_alpha   90.00
_cell.angle_beta   90.00
_cell.angle_gamma   90.00
#
_symmetry.space_group_name_H-M   'P 1'
#
loop_
_entity.id
_entity.type
_entity.pdbx_description
1 polymer ?
#
loop_
_entity_poly.entity_id
_entity_poly.type
_entity_poly.pdbx_seq_one_letter_code
_entity_poly.pdbx_strand_id
1 'polypeptide(L)'
;TVRIIRRSPPKCPRALPQLLAMMLAARVAPRGPRTLLSALAFAPCLTVAVLGDGGATGGSAAELVQRLEQLEEAMQAVTGDLARQVPAGAGAPWAAPPAAAPSPAAASDKLDAFFDAGDSFATKYVGPFLLSDFAFFLSVLLVLQWHVRFHLGDLLYRLYEASGPLHPFTKRETKPMMTARRLGMNVLILGIYYDSDLPGRLGSFVKPRPFVASIALVFLDNVVLFYAFKLLGFLLSPTARDEGEWINPLDEAEDDGITPEKSQATNVFEDLTVKFRKAFATWFVQVMLVAFYIEELNSSASTKELDNVSFLFWAAAVAFQMTGGDAQVGEACNMKYWQRVTGGESALKSARAALWRLLEGAPAQAPRPSAGASARQALLAADPEAGEAAGPDVEAGRSSLESREDVLRARDALEQQYAKSFGSLGELQNKVFWIFDMRFQTEWQIRSLMDFSVNAVARSIILYTVPIMVCVEGPLDFVKDLTAIMFITTLDNLSEPRDIWEMLVRLKFGVHHSGKGHVLLWDWVKQLFGYGLAKHLMQSVDLSQEERDYIEDNKAKFQRFADLVPEEWRSFRGRDD
;
A
#
# COMPACT_ATOMS: atom_id res chain seq x y z
N THR A 1 -58.51 -26.13 19.48
CA THR A 1 -57.19 -25.50 19.70
C THR A 1 -56.43 -25.37 18.39
N VAL A 2 -56.77 -24.38 17.55
CA VAL A 2 -55.94 -23.88 16.44
C VAL A 2 -56.36 -22.42 16.24
N ARG A 3 -55.49 -21.48 16.58
CA ARG A 3 -55.73 -20.03 16.42
C ARG A 3 -55.08 -19.60 15.10
N ILE A 4 -55.91 -19.32 14.10
CA ILE A 4 -55.50 -18.80 12.79
C ILE A 4 -55.12 -17.32 12.99
N ILE A 5 -53.83 -16.99 12.82
CA ILE A 5 -53.37 -15.61 12.69
C ILE A 5 -53.35 -15.30 11.18
N ARG A 6 -54.34 -14.53 10.72
CA ARG A 6 -54.29 -13.84 9.42
C ARG A 6 -53.22 -12.76 9.50
N ARG A 7 -52.08 -12.94 8.82
CA ARG A 7 -51.17 -11.84 8.47
C ARG A 7 -51.56 -11.31 7.10
N SER A 8 -51.81 -10.00 7.03
CA SER A 8 -52.02 -9.26 5.79
C SER A 8 -50.77 -9.35 4.90
N PRO A 9 -50.91 -9.37 3.56
CA PRO A 9 -49.76 -9.35 2.66
C PRO A 9 -49.05 -7.98 2.74
N PRO A 10 -47.71 -7.95 2.58
CA PRO A 10 -46.99 -6.68 2.52
C PRO A 10 -47.44 -5.90 1.28
N LYS A 11 -47.80 -4.63 1.47
CA LYS A 11 -48.06 -3.70 0.38
C LYS A 11 -46.72 -3.48 -0.35
N CYS A 12 -46.63 -3.94 -1.60
CA CYS A 12 -45.57 -3.51 -2.52
C CYS A 12 -45.48 -1.98 -2.55
N PRO A 13 -44.30 -1.36 -2.41
CA PRO A 13 -44.15 0.05 -2.66
C PRO A 13 -44.32 0.31 -4.17
N ARG A 14 -45.28 1.16 -4.52
CA ARG A 14 -45.56 1.66 -5.89
C ARG A 14 -44.44 2.58 -6.42
N ALA A 15 -43.18 2.26 -6.19
CA ALA A 15 -42.04 3.09 -6.61
C ALA A 15 -41.60 2.79 -8.06
N LEU A 16 -41.78 1.55 -8.53
CA LEU A 16 -41.32 1.15 -9.86
C LEU A 16 -42.04 1.86 -11.04
N PRO A 17 -43.37 2.09 -11.00
CA PRO A 17 -44.05 2.84 -12.06
C PRO A 17 -43.70 4.34 -12.06
N GLN A 18 -43.37 4.92 -10.89
CA GLN A 18 -42.98 6.32 -10.78
C GLN A 18 -41.55 6.57 -11.28
N LEU A 19 -40.64 5.61 -11.03
CA LEU A 19 -39.28 5.64 -11.58
C LEU A 19 -39.29 5.49 -13.11
N LEU A 20 -40.11 4.57 -13.64
CA LEU A 20 -40.27 4.37 -15.09
C LEU A 20 -40.93 5.59 -15.76
N ALA A 21 -41.89 6.24 -15.10
CA ALA A 21 -42.51 7.48 -15.57
C ALA A 21 -41.55 8.68 -15.55
N MET A 22 -40.67 8.79 -14.55
CA MET A 22 -39.61 9.82 -14.52
C MET A 22 -38.56 9.60 -15.62
N MET A 23 -38.18 8.35 -15.89
CA MET A 23 -37.23 8.05 -16.97
C MET A 23 -37.82 8.23 -18.37
N LEU A 24 -39.14 8.00 -18.54
CA LEU A 24 -39.84 8.27 -19.79
C LEU A 24 -40.15 9.77 -19.99
N ALA A 25 -40.44 10.52 -18.92
CA ALA A 25 -40.63 11.97 -18.98
C ALA A 25 -39.33 12.73 -19.33
N ALA A 26 -38.16 12.20 -18.93
CA ALA A 26 -36.86 12.76 -19.30
C ALA A 26 -36.53 12.61 -20.81
N ARG A 27 -37.27 11.78 -21.55
CA ARG A 27 -37.01 11.50 -22.98
C ARG A 27 -37.86 12.35 -23.94
N VAL A 28 -38.85 13.11 -23.46
CA VAL A 28 -39.86 13.77 -24.32
C VAL A 28 -40.00 15.28 -24.09
N ALA A 29 -39.18 15.93 -23.25
CA ALA A 29 -39.25 17.39 -23.07
C ALA A 29 -38.27 18.14 -24.00
N PRO A 30 -38.75 18.95 -24.98
CA PRO A 30 -37.88 19.81 -25.77
C PRO A 30 -37.70 21.14 -25.02
N ARG A 31 -36.66 21.22 -24.18
CA ARG A 31 -35.90 22.45 -23.81
C ARG A 31 -34.98 22.19 -22.60
N GLY A 32 -33.69 22.01 -22.90
CA GLY A 32 -32.52 22.45 -22.11
C GLY A 32 -32.18 21.76 -20.78
N PRO A 33 -31.15 20.89 -20.72
CA PRO A 33 -30.55 20.43 -19.48
C PRO A 33 -29.29 21.24 -19.16
N ARG A 34 -29.42 22.36 -18.42
CA ARG A 34 -28.26 23.11 -17.90
C ARG A 34 -28.32 23.47 -16.42
N THR A 35 -29.32 23.00 -15.68
CA THR A 35 -29.48 23.36 -14.26
C THR A 35 -29.47 22.17 -13.31
N LEU A 36 -29.74 20.94 -13.75
CA LEU A 36 -29.69 19.76 -12.88
C LEU A 36 -28.30 19.09 -12.82
N LEU A 37 -27.53 19.14 -13.92
CA LEU A 37 -26.15 18.62 -13.97
C LEU A 37 -25.15 19.54 -13.21
N SER A 38 -25.48 20.81 -13.05
CA SER A 38 -24.65 21.82 -12.38
C SER A 38 -24.68 21.68 -10.85
N ALA A 39 -25.76 21.13 -10.30
CA ALA A 39 -25.90 20.94 -8.85
C ALA A 39 -25.24 19.65 -8.32
N LEU A 40 -25.04 18.65 -9.19
CA LEU A 40 -24.32 17.41 -8.84
C LEU A 40 -22.81 17.47 -9.16
N ALA A 41 -22.34 18.51 -9.85
CA ALA A 41 -20.94 18.65 -10.27
C ALA A 41 -20.11 19.63 -9.39
N PHE A 42 -20.70 20.34 -8.43
CA PHE A 42 -20.00 21.47 -7.78
C PHE A 42 -19.32 21.18 -6.44
N ALA A 43 -19.36 19.94 -5.93
CA ALA A 43 -18.68 19.58 -4.67
C ALA A 43 -17.40 18.71 -4.85
N PRO A 44 -17.25 17.84 -5.88
CA PRO A 44 -16.01 17.08 -6.06
C PRO A 44 -15.06 17.65 -7.14
N CYS A 45 -15.49 18.60 -7.99
CA CYS A 45 -14.72 19.00 -9.16
C CYS A 45 -13.58 20.01 -8.90
N LEU A 46 -13.56 20.69 -7.74
CA LEU A 46 -12.46 21.63 -7.46
C LEU A 46 -11.17 20.91 -7.01
N THR A 47 -11.28 19.73 -6.41
CA THR A 47 -10.12 18.92 -6.00
C THR A 47 -9.55 18.10 -7.16
N VAL A 48 -10.40 17.66 -8.10
CA VAL A 48 -9.97 16.86 -9.26
C VAL A 48 -9.36 17.71 -10.38
N ALA A 49 -9.75 18.97 -10.54
CA ALA A 49 -9.18 19.84 -11.59
C ALA A 49 -7.80 20.44 -11.25
N VAL A 50 -7.38 20.42 -9.97
CA VAL A 50 -6.07 20.93 -9.53
C VAL A 50 -5.02 19.81 -9.42
N LEU A 51 -5.44 18.54 -9.34
CA LEU A 51 -4.53 17.39 -9.13
C LEU A 51 -4.65 16.28 -10.20
N GLY A 52 -5.52 16.47 -11.19
CA GLY A 52 -5.81 15.50 -12.24
C GLY A 52 -5.02 15.69 -13.52
N ASP A 53 -3.68 15.69 -13.45
CA ASP A 53 -2.86 15.36 -14.62
C ASP A 53 -1.64 14.54 -14.17
N GLY A 54 -1.90 13.31 -13.74
CA GLY A 54 -0.89 12.28 -13.47
C GLY A 54 -0.29 11.72 -14.76
N GLY A 55 0.06 12.61 -15.70
CA GLY A 55 0.88 12.29 -16.86
C GLY A 55 2.34 12.20 -16.43
N ALA A 56 3.01 11.14 -16.89
CA ALA A 56 4.42 10.86 -16.64
C ALA A 56 5.38 11.94 -17.17
N THR A 57 5.52 13.04 -16.44
CA THR A 57 6.71 13.87 -16.47
C THR A 57 7.36 13.74 -15.11
N GLY A 58 8.52 13.11 -15.06
CA GLY A 58 9.35 12.94 -13.85
C GLY A 58 9.88 14.27 -13.33
N GLY A 59 8.99 15.13 -12.83
CA GLY A 59 9.37 16.30 -12.07
C GLY A 59 9.82 15.84 -10.69
N SER A 60 11.11 16.03 -10.40
CA SER A 60 11.65 15.78 -9.06
C SER A 60 10.89 16.64 -8.03
N ALA A 61 10.88 16.23 -6.76
CA ALA A 61 10.29 17.04 -5.67
C ALA A 61 10.79 18.50 -5.66
N ALA A 62 12.00 18.75 -6.18
CA ALA A 62 12.55 20.09 -6.36
C ALA A 62 11.77 20.94 -7.40
N GLU A 63 11.19 20.33 -8.44
CA GLU A 63 10.37 21.05 -9.42
C GLU A 63 9.01 21.45 -8.83
N LEU A 64 8.44 20.62 -7.94
CA LEU A 64 7.21 20.98 -7.22
C LEU A 64 7.46 22.14 -6.25
N VAL A 65 8.58 22.12 -5.52
CA VAL A 65 9.01 23.22 -4.65
C VAL A 65 9.24 24.49 -5.46
N GLN A 66 9.93 24.40 -6.60
CA GLN A 66 10.16 25.54 -7.49
C GLN A 66 8.86 26.12 -8.04
N ARG A 67 7.86 25.30 -8.36
CA ARG A 67 6.53 25.77 -8.81
C ARG A 67 5.74 26.44 -7.69
N LEU A 68 5.89 25.98 -6.45
CA LEU A 68 5.26 26.62 -5.28
C LEU A 68 5.91 27.97 -4.97
N GLU A 69 7.24 28.08 -5.06
CA GLU A 69 7.97 29.35 -4.92
C GLU A 69 7.56 30.36 -6.02
N GLN A 70 7.45 29.91 -7.27
CA GLN A 70 6.95 30.75 -8.37
C GLN A 70 5.51 31.21 -8.19
N LEU A 71 4.65 30.37 -7.59
CA LEU A 71 3.27 30.72 -7.27
C LEU A 71 3.22 31.77 -6.15
N GLU A 72 4.06 31.64 -5.13
CA GLU A 72 4.18 32.62 -4.04
C GLU A 72 4.69 33.98 -4.57
N GLU A 73 5.73 33.98 -5.41
CA GLU A 73 6.23 35.19 -6.07
C GLU A 73 5.17 35.84 -6.95
N ALA A 74 4.40 35.06 -7.71
CA ALA A 74 3.31 35.57 -8.53
C ALA A 74 2.19 36.19 -7.68
N MET A 75 1.83 35.56 -6.56
CA MET A 75 0.86 36.12 -5.62
C MET A 75 1.36 37.41 -4.98
N GLN A 76 2.62 37.47 -4.54
CA GLN A 76 3.22 38.68 -3.99
C GLN A 76 3.30 39.80 -5.04
N ALA A 77 3.59 39.49 -6.30
CA ALA A 77 3.58 40.44 -7.41
C ALA A 77 2.18 41.02 -7.67
N VAL A 78 1.15 40.17 -7.69
CA VAL A 78 -0.25 40.61 -7.83
C VAL A 78 -0.67 41.49 -6.66
N THR A 79 -0.25 41.15 -5.45
CA THR A 79 -0.58 41.92 -4.24
C THR A 79 0.16 43.27 -4.23
N GLY A 80 1.42 43.29 -4.69
CA GLY A 80 2.22 44.50 -4.87
C GLY A 80 1.67 45.42 -5.96
N ASP A 81 1.20 44.87 -7.08
CA ASP A 81 0.58 45.65 -8.15
C ASP A 81 -0.80 46.18 -7.75
N LEU A 82 -1.59 45.42 -6.98
CA LEU A 82 -2.81 45.94 -6.34
C LEU A 82 -2.49 47.10 -5.38
N ALA A 83 -1.42 47.00 -4.59
CA ALA A 83 -1.00 48.07 -3.69
C ALA A 83 -0.51 49.32 -4.44
N ARG A 84 0.09 49.17 -5.63
CA ARG A 84 0.55 50.28 -6.48
C ARG A 84 -0.55 50.90 -7.34
N GLN A 85 -1.59 50.15 -7.67
CA GLN A 85 -2.75 50.66 -8.40
C GLN A 85 -3.72 51.47 -7.54
N VAL A 86 -3.48 51.59 -6.22
CA VAL A 86 -4.17 52.55 -5.36
C VAL A 86 -3.48 53.92 -5.50
N PRO A 87 -4.07 54.90 -6.19
CA PRO A 87 -3.43 56.20 -6.41
C PRO A 87 -3.28 56.95 -5.08
N ALA A 88 -2.04 57.26 -4.71
CA ALA A 88 -1.66 57.95 -3.47
C ALA A 88 -2.09 59.44 -3.39
N GLY A 89 -3.13 59.86 -4.11
CA GLY A 89 -3.44 61.28 -4.29
C GLY A 89 -4.91 61.67 -4.42
N ALA A 90 -5.86 60.75 -4.32
CA ALA A 90 -7.28 61.11 -4.34
C ALA A 90 -7.84 61.07 -2.90
N GLY A 91 -7.94 62.24 -2.26
CA GLY A 91 -8.68 62.41 -1.02
C GLY A 91 -10.15 62.03 -1.23
N ALA A 92 -10.49 60.78 -0.91
CA ALA A 92 -11.85 60.28 -0.90
C ALA A 92 -12.57 60.77 0.38
N PRO A 93 -13.64 61.58 0.28
CA PRO A 93 -14.39 62.08 1.44
C PRO A 93 -15.32 61.01 2.06
N TRP A 94 -14.96 59.73 1.99
CA TRP A 94 -15.74 58.60 2.48
C TRP A 94 -14.86 57.50 3.05
N ALA A 95 -13.75 57.88 3.71
CA ALA A 95 -13.06 56.99 4.65
C ALA A 95 -13.99 56.76 5.86
N ALA A 96 -15.00 55.92 5.68
CA ALA A 96 -15.63 55.23 6.79
C ALA A 96 -14.51 54.56 7.57
N PRO A 97 -14.45 54.72 8.91
CA PRO A 97 -13.44 54.06 9.72
C PRO A 97 -13.42 52.56 9.34
N PRO A 98 -12.23 51.95 9.19
CA PRO A 98 -12.14 50.53 8.82
C PRO A 98 -13.09 49.77 9.75
N ALA A 99 -14.08 49.11 9.15
CA ALA A 99 -15.09 48.37 9.90
C ALA A 99 -14.33 47.52 10.92
N ALA A 100 -14.61 47.76 12.20
CA ALA A 100 -13.87 47.13 13.30
C ALA A 100 -13.75 45.64 12.99
N ALA A 101 -12.50 45.13 13.00
CA ALA A 101 -12.26 43.73 12.71
C ALA A 101 -13.24 42.89 13.53
N PRO A 102 -13.96 41.94 12.91
CA PRO A 102 -14.94 41.15 13.62
C PRO A 102 -14.27 40.56 14.86
N SER A 103 -14.96 40.63 16.01
CA SER A 103 -14.43 40.06 17.23
C SER A 103 -14.10 38.57 16.99
N PRO A 104 -13.06 38.02 17.63
CA PRO A 104 -12.73 36.59 17.52
C PRO A 104 -13.94 35.67 17.76
N ALA A 105 -14.86 36.09 18.65
CA ALA A 105 -16.14 35.41 18.89
C ALA A 105 -17.00 35.33 17.62
N ALA A 106 -17.19 36.44 16.90
CA ALA A 106 -17.98 36.46 15.68
C ALA A 106 -17.38 35.62 14.53
N ALA A 107 -16.06 35.37 14.56
CA ALA A 107 -15.42 34.45 13.61
C ALA A 107 -15.65 32.98 13.98
N SER A 108 -15.54 32.64 15.27
CA SER A 108 -15.89 31.31 15.80
C SER A 108 -17.35 30.96 15.49
N ASP A 109 -18.28 31.87 15.80
CA ASP A 109 -19.72 31.65 15.60
C ASP A 109 -20.07 31.33 14.13
N LYS A 110 -19.36 31.95 13.17
CA LYS A 110 -19.56 31.69 11.73
C LYS A 110 -19.01 30.34 11.31
N LEU A 111 -17.89 29.92 11.90
CA LEU A 111 -17.29 28.62 11.61
C LEU A 111 -18.16 27.50 12.19
N ASP A 112 -18.64 27.67 13.41
CA ASP A 112 -19.56 26.75 14.07
C ASP A 112 -20.86 26.62 13.25
N ALA A 113 -21.45 27.75 12.84
CA ALA A 113 -22.63 27.73 11.97
C ALA A 113 -22.40 27.03 10.61
N PHE A 114 -21.19 27.11 10.05
CA PHE A 114 -20.84 26.41 8.82
C PHE A 114 -20.77 24.89 9.04
N PHE A 115 -20.10 24.44 10.11
CA PHE A 115 -20.03 23.02 10.45
C PHE A 115 -21.42 22.46 10.80
N ASP A 116 -22.23 23.19 11.57
CA ASP A 116 -23.60 22.79 11.90
C ASP A 116 -24.47 22.64 10.64
N ALA A 117 -24.36 23.56 9.68
CA ALA A 117 -25.08 23.48 8.42
C ALA A 117 -24.63 22.29 7.57
N GLY A 118 -23.30 22.04 7.52
CA GLY A 118 -22.71 20.91 6.81
C GLY A 118 -23.13 19.57 7.41
N ASP A 119 -23.07 19.47 8.74
CA ASP A 119 -23.48 18.28 9.48
C ASP A 119 -24.99 18.02 9.32
N SER A 120 -25.82 19.07 9.44
CA SER A 120 -27.26 18.96 9.20
C SER A 120 -27.57 18.44 7.79
N PHE A 121 -26.85 18.93 6.77
CA PHE A 121 -26.98 18.43 5.41
C PHE A 121 -26.54 16.95 5.30
N ALA A 122 -25.39 16.61 5.86
CA ALA A 122 -24.84 15.25 5.80
C ALA A 122 -25.75 14.25 6.51
N THR A 123 -26.20 14.55 7.72
CA THR A 123 -27.12 13.73 8.51
C THR A 123 -28.49 13.59 7.82
N LYS A 124 -28.99 14.64 7.17
CA LYS A 124 -30.31 14.59 6.50
C LYS A 124 -30.31 13.84 5.17
N TYR A 125 -29.23 13.93 4.39
CA TYR A 125 -29.21 13.41 3.01
C TYR A 125 -28.16 12.32 2.78
N VAL A 126 -26.96 12.48 3.33
CA VAL A 126 -25.83 11.56 3.11
C VAL A 126 -25.98 10.33 3.98
N GLY A 127 -26.26 10.48 5.27
CA GLY A 127 -26.42 9.36 6.20
C GLY A 127 -27.44 8.31 5.75
N PRO A 128 -28.70 8.69 5.47
CA PRO A 128 -29.72 7.77 5.00
C PRO A 128 -29.36 7.09 3.67
N PHE A 129 -28.61 7.77 2.79
CA PHE A 129 -28.12 7.16 1.56
C PHE A 129 -27.03 6.13 1.85
N LEU A 130 -26.02 6.48 2.64
CA LEU A 130 -24.89 5.60 2.96
C LEU A 130 -25.33 4.34 3.74
N LEU A 131 -26.35 4.47 4.59
CA LEU A 131 -26.94 3.37 5.35
C LEU A 131 -28.07 2.64 4.60
N SER A 132 -28.30 2.95 3.32
CA SER A 132 -29.31 2.25 2.53
C SER A 132 -28.82 0.89 2.02
N ASP A 133 -29.74 -0.06 1.82
CA ASP A 133 -29.47 -1.34 1.14
C ASP A 133 -28.76 -1.12 -0.20
N PHE A 134 -29.13 -0.08 -0.94
CA PHE A 134 -28.53 0.25 -2.22
C PHE A 134 -27.04 0.58 -2.08
N ALA A 135 -26.66 1.43 -1.13
CA ALA A 135 -25.27 1.78 -0.87
C ALA A 135 -24.47 0.58 -0.35
N PHE A 136 -25.07 -0.29 0.46
CA PHE A 136 -24.46 -1.54 0.90
C PHE A 136 -24.12 -2.45 -0.29
N PHE A 137 -25.09 -2.75 -1.15
CA PHE A 137 -24.86 -3.62 -2.32
C PHE A 137 -23.91 -2.98 -3.34
N LEU A 138 -24.01 -1.67 -3.57
CA LEU A 138 -23.07 -0.95 -4.43
C LEU A 138 -21.64 -1.10 -3.90
N SER A 139 -21.45 -0.98 -2.60
CA SER A 139 -20.14 -1.12 -1.96
C SER A 139 -19.57 -2.53 -2.06
N VAL A 140 -20.41 -3.58 -1.92
CA VAL A 140 -19.99 -4.96 -2.24
C VAL A 140 -19.49 -5.07 -3.68
N LEU A 141 -20.19 -4.45 -4.64
CA LEU A 141 -19.76 -4.44 -6.04
C LEU A 141 -18.44 -3.68 -6.25
N LEU A 142 -18.24 -2.55 -5.55
CA LEU A 142 -17.00 -1.76 -5.61
C LEU A 142 -15.78 -2.53 -5.05
N VAL A 143 -16.00 -3.41 -4.07
CA VAL A 143 -14.96 -4.30 -3.54
C VAL A 143 -14.73 -5.48 -4.48
N LEU A 144 -15.79 -6.17 -4.90
CA LEU A 144 -15.70 -7.35 -5.77
C LEU A 144 -15.13 -7.04 -7.16
N GLN A 145 -15.45 -5.86 -7.73
CA GLN A 145 -14.90 -5.47 -9.03
C GLN A 145 -13.37 -5.43 -9.01
N TRP A 146 -12.76 -5.06 -7.87
CA TRP A 146 -11.31 -5.03 -7.75
C TRP A 146 -10.73 -6.44 -7.86
N HIS A 147 -11.24 -7.40 -7.09
CA HIS A 147 -10.81 -8.80 -7.14
C HIS A 147 -11.01 -9.43 -8.53
N VAL A 148 -12.16 -9.14 -9.16
CA VAL A 148 -12.46 -9.59 -10.52
C VAL A 148 -11.47 -9.01 -11.52
N ARG A 149 -11.29 -7.69 -11.56
CA ARG A 149 -10.37 -7.03 -12.51
C ARG A 149 -8.93 -7.45 -12.29
N PHE A 150 -8.53 -7.58 -11.04
CA PHE A 150 -7.17 -7.92 -10.66
C PHE A 150 -6.83 -9.38 -10.99
N HIS A 151 -7.65 -10.34 -10.57
CA HIS A 151 -7.35 -11.77 -10.76
C HIS A 151 -7.86 -12.35 -12.07
N LEU A 152 -8.93 -11.78 -12.63
CA LEU A 152 -9.56 -12.26 -13.87
C LEU A 152 -9.34 -11.28 -15.03
N GLY A 153 -8.54 -10.24 -14.87
CA GLY A 153 -8.29 -9.23 -15.90
C GLY A 153 -7.77 -9.81 -17.22
N ASP A 154 -6.82 -10.75 -17.16
CA ASP A 154 -6.31 -11.47 -18.33
C ASP A 154 -7.40 -12.30 -19.02
N LEU A 155 -8.20 -13.02 -18.24
CA LEU A 155 -9.33 -13.78 -18.77
C LEU A 155 -10.36 -12.86 -19.43
N LEU A 156 -10.73 -11.76 -18.77
CA LEU A 156 -11.67 -10.77 -19.29
C LEU A 156 -11.14 -10.16 -20.59
N TYR A 157 -9.84 -9.85 -20.64
CA TYR A 157 -9.18 -9.33 -21.83
C TYR A 157 -9.21 -10.33 -22.99
N ARG A 158 -8.94 -11.63 -22.74
CA ARG A 158 -9.02 -12.68 -23.77
C ARG A 158 -10.43 -12.95 -24.25
N LEU A 159 -11.40 -13.03 -23.33
CA LEU A 159 -12.82 -13.17 -23.67
C LEU A 159 -13.29 -12.00 -24.53
N TYR A 160 -12.81 -10.81 -24.19
CA TYR A 160 -13.07 -9.60 -24.94
C TYR A 160 -12.44 -9.64 -26.33
N GLU A 161 -11.15 -9.98 -26.45
CA GLU A 161 -10.45 -10.14 -27.72
C GLU A 161 -11.15 -11.17 -28.63
N ALA A 162 -11.64 -12.26 -28.04
CA ALA A 162 -12.43 -13.27 -28.75
C ALA A 162 -13.82 -12.78 -29.21
N SER A 163 -14.39 -11.75 -28.57
CA SER A 163 -15.72 -11.21 -28.91
C SER A 163 -15.73 -10.28 -30.13
N GLY A 164 -14.56 -9.94 -30.67
CA GLY A 164 -14.42 -9.15 -31.89
C GLY A 164 -14.48 -7.63 -31.66
N PRO A 165 -14.42 -6.82 -32.74
CA PRO A 165 -14.11 -5.39 -32.71
C PRO A 165 -15.25 -4.47 -32.23
N LEU A 166 -16.28 -5.00 -31.57
CA LEU A 166 -17.54 -4.27 -31.35
C LEU A 166 -17.50 -3.22 -30.24
N HIS A 167 -16.42 -3.12 -29.47
CA HIS A 167 -16.14 -1.94 -28.64
C HIS A 167 -14.62 -1.70 -28.60
N PRO A 168 -14.15 -0.58 -28.04
CA PRO A 168 -12.75 -0.39 -27.68
C PRO A 168 -12.61 -0.38 -26.14
N PHE A 169 -12.79 -1.51 -25.47
CA PHE A 169 -12.26 -1.66 -24.10
C PHE A 169 -10.75 -1.53 -24.18
N THR A 170 -10.26 -0.38 -23.74
CA THR A 170 -8.83 -0.16 -23.63
C THR A 170 -8.31 -0.98 -22.45
N LYS A 171 -7.07 -1.51 -22.52
CA LYS A 171 -6.39 -2.17 -21.39
C LYS A 171 -6.38 -1.33 -20.09
N ARG A 172 -6.65 -0.03 -20.21
CA ARG A 172 -6.82 0.91 -19.09
C ARG A 172 -8.11 0.66 -18.30
N GLU A 173 -9.19 0.25 -18.95
CA GLU A 173 -10.50 0.03 -18.31
C GLU A 173 -10.55 -1.26 -17.48
N THR A 174 -9.62 -2.19 -17.72
CA THR A 174 -9.44 -3.39 -16.90
C THR A 174 -8.56 -3.16 -15.69
N LYS A 175 -8.00 -1.96 -15.50
CA LYS A 175 -7.18 -1.68 -14.31
C LYS A 175 -8.03 -1.79 -13.04
N PRO A 176 -7.53 -2.48 -12.01
CA PRO A 176 -8.16 -2.46 -10.70
C PRO A 176 -8.25 -1.01 -10.22
N MET A 177 -9.35 -0.63 -9.61
CA MET A 177 -9.52 0.72 -9.03
C MET A 177 -9.41 0.61 -7.51
N MET A 178 -8.23 0.89 -6.95
CA MET A 178 -8.01 0.80 -5.50
C MET A 178 -8.87 1.80 -4.73
N THR A 179 -9.00 3.00 -5.28
CA THR A 179 -9.88 4.07 -4.77
C THR A 179 -11.33 3.63 -4.61
N ALA A 180 -11.85 2.89 -5.61
CA ALA A 180 -13.21 2.35 -5.55
C ALA A 180 -13.37 1.26 -4.48
N ARG A 181 -12.39 0.36 -4.37
CA ARG A 181 -12.35 -0.68 -3.33
C ARG A 181 -12.32 -0.05 -1.94
N ARG A 182 -11.45 0.93 -1.69
CA ARG A 182 -11.35 1.63 -0.40
C ARG A 182 -12.64 2.35 -0.02
N LEU A 183 -13.27 3.02 -0.98
CA LEU A 183 -14.56 3.66 -0.74
C LEU A 183 -15.65 2.62 -0.40
N GLY A 184 -15.73 1.53 -1.17
CA GLY A 184 -16.64 0.43 -0.90
C GLY A 184 -16.42 -0.19 0.48
N MET A 185 -15.16 -0.45 0.87
CA MET A 185 -14.83 -0.98 2.19
C MET A 185 -15.27 -0.05 3.32
N ASN A 186 -15.03 1.25 3.20
CA ASN A 186 -15.44 2.22 4.21
C ASN A 186 -16.97 2.28 4.39
N VAL A 187 -17.72 2.23 3.29
CA VAL A 187 -19.20 2.24 3.34
C VAL A 187 -19.73 0.91 3.89
N LEU A 188 -19.13 -0.24 3.54
CA LEU A 188 -19.50 -1.53 4.13
C LEU A 188 -19.26 -1.56 5.64
N ILE A 189 -18.12 -1.04 6.09
CA ILE A 189 -17.79 -0.96 7.51
C ILE A 189 -18.76 -0.04 8.23
N LEU A 190 -19.06 1.13 7.67
CA LEU A 190 -20.06 2.06 8.21
C LEU A 190 -21.43 1.38 8.35
N GLY A 191 -21.89 0.66 7.32
CA GLY A 191 -23.13 -0.11 7.35
C GLY A 191 -23.10 -1.22 8.41
N ILE A 192 -22.04 -2.02 8.46
CA ILE A 192 -21.87 -3.08 9.47
C ILE A 192 -21.89 -2.51 10.90
N TYR A 193 -21.33 -1.31 11.07
CA TYR A 193 -21.14 -0.71 12.38
C TYR A 193 -22.43 -0.07 12.92
N TYR A 194 -23.18 0.65 12.08
CA TYR A 194 -24.34 1.43 12.52
C TYR A 194 -25.71 0.92 12.05
N ASP A 195 -25.78 0.08 11.01
CA ASP A 195 -27.07 -0.43 10.52
C ASP A 195 -27.63 -1.50 11.45
N SER A 196 -28.66 -1.11 12.20
CA SER A 196 -29.37 -2.00 13.12
C SER A 196 -30.25 -3.04 12.41
N ASP A 197 -30.53 -2.86 11.12
CA ASP A 197 -31.48 -3.64 10.32
C ASP A 197 -30.81 -4.50 9.23
N LEU A 198 -29.49 -4.73 9.33
CA LEU A 198 -28.74 -5.59 8.40
C LEU A 198 -29.52 -6.87 8.05
N PRO A 199 -29.74 -7.14 6.75
CA PRO A 199 -30.72 -8.13 6.32
C PRO A 199 -30.41 -9.54 6.82
N GLY A 200 -31.39 -10.16 7.47
CA GLY A 200 -31.44 -11.61 7.73
C GLY A 200 -30.52 -12.10 8.84
N ARG A 201 -29.78 -13.20 8.57
CA ARG A 201 -28.93 -13.88 9.56
C ARG A 201 -27.69 -13.07 9.95
N LEU A 202 -27.23 -12.17 9.07
CA LEU A 202 -26.03 -11.37 9.31
C LEU A 202 -26.19 -10.48 10.56
N GLY A 203 -27.34 -9.82 10.71
CA GLY A 203 -27.61 -8.94 11.84
C GLY A 203 -27.46 -9.63 13.21
N SER A 204 -27.81 -10.92 13.32
CA SER A 204 -27.68 -11.67 14.58
C SER A 204 -26.21 -11.94 14.99
N PHE A 205 -25.32 -12.06 14.02
CA PHE A 205 -23.89 -12.26 14.24
C PHE A 205 -23.15 -10.94 14.46
N VAL A 206 -23.57 -9.89 13.74
CA VAL A 206 -22.93 -8.57 13.74
C VAL A 206 -23.30 -7.76 14.98
N LYS A 207 -24.60 -7.70 15.35
CA LYS A 207 -25.12 -6.82 16.42
C LYS A 207 -24.35 -6.86 17.74
N PRO A 208 -23.93 -8.03 18.26
CA PRO A 208 -23.26 -8.06 19.56
C PRO A 208 -21.90 -7.37 19.55
N ARG A 209 -21.23 -7.32 18.39
CA ARG A 209 -19.82 -6.91 18.25
C ARG A 209 -19.57 -6.31 16.86
N PRO A 210 -20.12 -5.11 16.55
CA PRO A 210 -19.99 -4.48 15.24
C PRO A 210 -18.53 -4.31 14.82
N PHE A 211 -17.67 -3.89 15.74
CA PHE A 211 -16.23 -3.73 15.49
C PHE A 211 -15.55 -5.04 15.05
N VAL A 212 -15.80 -6.15 15.75
CA VAL A 212 -15.23 -7.47 15.41
C VAL A 212 -15.74 -7.94 14.04
N ALA A 213 -17.00 -7.65 13.71
CA ALA A 213 -17.54 -7.94 12.38
C ALA A 213 -16.85 -7.11 11.29
N SER A 214 -16.55 -5.84 11.54
CA SER A 214 -15.78 -4.98 10.62
C SER A 214 -14.36 -5.51 10.40
N ILE A 215 -13.65 -5.94 11.45
CA ILE A 215 -12.33 -6.59 11.29
C ILE A 215 -12.46 -7.89 10.50
N ALA A 216 -13.47 -8.71 10.79
CA ALA A 216 -13.71 -9.95 10.06
C ALA A 216 -14.00 -9.69 8.58
N LEU A 217 -14.68 -8.59 8.24
CA LEU A 217 -14.88 -8.15 6.85
C LEU A 217 -13.56 -7.76 6.19
N VAL A 218 -12.72 -6.96 6.86
CA VAL A 218 -11.39 -6.60 6.34
C VAL A 218 -10.53 -7.84 6.10
N PHE A 219 -10.55 -8.80 7.02
CA PHE A 219 -9.87 -10.09 6.85
C PHE A 219 -10.45 -10.91 5.68
N LEU A 220 -11.78 -10.97 5.58
CA LEU A 220 -12.47 -11.64 4.48
C LEU A 220 -12.05 -11.05 3.13
N ASP A 221 -11.97 -9.73 3.02
CA ASP A 221 -11.54 -9.04 1.81
C ASP A 221 -10.07 -9.29 1.48
N ASN A 222 -9.17 -8.96 2.42
CA ASN A 222 -7.71 -8.98 2.19
C ASN A 222 -7.14 -10.39 2.05
N VAL A 223 -7.75 -11.39 2.69
CA VAL A 223 -7.22 -12.76 2.73
C VAL A 223 -8.13 -13.69 1.94
N VAL A 224 -9.38 -13.86 2.39
CA VAL A 224 -10.24 -14.93 1.86
C VAL A 224 -10.62 -14.68 0.40
N LEU A 225 -11.15 -13.50 0.09
CA LEU A 225 -11.54 -13.13 -1.27
C LEU A 225 -10.31 -13.09 -2.18
N PHE A 226 -9.22 -12.48 -1.73
CA PHE A 226 -7.99 -12.43 -2.52
C PHE A 226 -7.51 -13.84 -2.92
N TYR A 227 -7.34 -14.75 -1.97
CA TYR A 227 -6.84 -16.09 -2.29
C TYR A 227 -7.86 -16.92 -3.08
N ALA A 228 -9.17 -16.72 -2.84
CA ALA A 228 -10.22 -17.39 -3.62
C ALA A 228 -10.23 -16.93 -5.08
N PHE A 229 -10.20 -15.62 -5.34
CA PHE A 229 -10.15 -15.07 -6.69
C PHE A 229 -8.83 -15.38 -7.39
N LYS A 230 -7.72 -15.41 -6.65
CA LYS A 230 -6.43 -15.86 -7.17
C LYS A 230 -6.45 -17.32 -7.60
N LEU A 231 -7.04 -18.21 -6.79
CA LEU A 231 -7.23 -19.61 -7.16
C LEU A 231 -8.14 -19.72 -8.40
N LEU A 232 -9.22 -18.94 -8.44
CA LEU A 232 -10.14 -18.91 -9.58
C LEU A 232 -9.44 -18.44 -10.87
N GLY A 233 -8.68 -17.35 -10.81
CA GLY A 233 -7.88 -16.87 -11.93
C GLY A 233 -6.86 -17.90 -12.40
N PHE A 234 -6.20 -18.59 -11.47
CA PHE A 234 -5.31 -19.70 -11.80
C PHE A 234 -6.02 -20.87 -12.49
N LEU A 235 -7.22 -21.23 -12.03
CA LEU A 235 -8.02 -22.32 -12.63
C LEU A 235 -8.55 -21.95 -14.02
N LEU A 236 -8.92 -20.69 -14.24
CA LEU A 236 -9.52 -20.24 -15.50
C LEU A 236 -8.47 -19.85 -16.56
N SER A 237 -7.28 -19.42 -16.16
CA SER A 237 -6.16 -19.12 -17.07
C SER A 237 -4.85 -19.75 -16.57
N PRO A 238 -4.67 -21.08 -16.71
CA PRO A 238 -3.43 -21.77 -16.29
C PRO A 238 -2.18 -21.26 -17.02
N THR A 239 -2.38 -20.71 -18.22
CA THR A 239 -1.34 -20.13 -19.09
C THR A 239 -0.89 -18.73 -18.67
N ALA A 240 -1.59 -18.05 -17.75
CA ALA A 240 -1.18 -16.74 -17.24
C ALA A 240 0.04 -16.83 -16.28
N ARG A 241 0.95 -17.77 -16.50
CA ARG A 241 2.03 -18.10 -15.57
C ARG A 241 3.26 -17.22 -15.74
N ASP A 242 3.74 -16.78 -14.58
CA ASP A 242 5.11 -16.39 -14.18
C ASP A 242 5.79 -15.19 -14.83
N GLU A 243 5.21 -14.52 -15.82
CA GLU A 243 5.82 -13.31 -16.39
C GLU A 243 5.55 -12.08 -15.51
N GLY A 244 6.25 -12.04 -14.37
CA GLY A 244 6.87 -10.82 -13.86
C GLY A 244 5.94 -9.79 -13.23
N GLU A 245 5.36 -10.13 -12.08
CA GLU A 245 5.16 -9.28 -10.89
C GLU A 245 4.00 -9.85 -10.09
N TRP A 246 4.32 -10.76 -9.17
CA TRP A 246 3.35 -11.22 -8.21
C TRP A 246 2.95 -10.06 -7.31
N ILE A 247 1.73 -9.55 -7.42
CA ILE A 247 1.28 -8.45 -6.56
C ILE A 247 0.75 -9.07 -5.26
N ASN A 248 1.32 -8.66 -4.13
CA ASN A 248 0.89 -9.07 -2.79
C ASN A 248 -0.37 -8.25 -2.43
N PRO A 249 -1.47 -8.85 -1.96
CA PRO A 249 -2.70 -8.12 -1.59
C PRO A 249 -2.48 -7.08 -0.50
N LEU A 250 -1.43 -7.29 0.29
CA LEU A 250 -1.05 -6.43 1.40
C LEU A 250 -0.22 -5.23 0.94
N ASP A 251 0.35 -5.27 -0.27
CA ASP A 251 1.14 -4.18 -0.83
C ASP A 251 0.20 -3.18 -1.53
N GLU A 252 -0.57 -2.42 -0.74
CA GLU A 252 -1.61 -1.50 -1.22
C GLU A 252 -1.08 -0.19 -1.86
N ALA A 253 0.24 -0.05 -2.04
CA ALA A 253 0.89 1.25 -2.21
C ALA A 253 0.66 1.94 -3.58
N GLU A 254 0.20 1.23 -4.63
CA GLU A 254 0.02 1.82 -5.97
C GLU A 254 -1.31 1.40 -6.64
N ASP A 255 -1.92 2.32 -7.40
CA ASP A 255 -3.27 2.16 -8.00
C ASP A 255 -3.34 1.07 -9.08
N ASP A 256 -2.20 0.69 -9.68
CA ASP A 256 -2.12 -0.44 -10.60
C ASP A 256 -1.79 -1.78 -9.93
N GLY A 257 -1.59 -1.76 -8.61
CA GLY A 257 -1.17 -2.89 -7.79
C GLY A 257 0.30 -3.28 -7.98
N ILE A 258 1.05 -2.65 -8.87
CA ILE A 258 2.45 -3.01 -9.07
C ILE A 258 3.28 -2.28 -8.02
N THR A 259 3.75 -3.01 -7.02
CA THR A 259 4.68 -2.44 -6.05
C THR A 259 6.08 -2.44 -6.67
N PRO A 260 6.74 -1.29 -6.84
CA PRO A 260 8.12 -1.25 -7.27
C PRO A 260 8.95 -2.10 -6.31
N GLU A 261 9.92 -2.81 -6.87
CA GLU A 261 10.75 -3.69 -6.06
C GLU A 261 11.45 -2.91 -4.97
N LYS A 262 11.06 -3.19 -3.73
CA LYS A 262 11.62 -2.55 -2.55
C LYS A 262 13.06 -3.04 -2.34
N SER A 263 14.03 -2.17 -2.62
CA SER A 263 15.46 -2.39 -2.41
C SER A 263 15.98 -1.72 -1.13
N GLN A 264 15.12 -0.98 -0.43
CA GLN A 264 15.46 -0.21 0.75
C GLN A 264 14.56 -0.61 1.92
N ALA A 265 15.14 -0.73 3.11
CA ALA A 265 14.39 -0.76 4.35
C ALA A 265 13.86 0.64 4.65
N THR A 266 12.56 0.77 4.91
CA THR A 266 11.91 2.04 5.24
C THR A 266 11.39 2.08 6.67
N ASN A 267 11.36 0.93 7.34
CA ASN A 267 10.99 0.83 8.74
C ASN A 267 12.06 0.11 9.61
N VAL A 268 11.93 0.28 10.92
CA VAL A 268 12.83 -0.24 11.94
C VAL A 268 12.90 -1.77 11.96
N PHE A 269 11.85 -2.46 11.51
CA PHE A 269 11.83 -3.92 11.44
C PHE A 269 12.69 -4.43 10.29
N GLU A 270 12.57 -3.81 9.12
CA GLU A 270 13.34 -4.08 7.92
C GLU A 270 14.83 -3.72 8.08
N ASP A 271 15.17 -2.68 8.86
CA ASP A 271 16.58 -2.34 9.13
C ASP A 271 17.24 -3.38 10.05
N LEU A 272 17.89 -4.36 9.42
CA LEU A 272 18.61 -5.44 10.09
C LEU A 272 19.83 -4.95 10.89
N THR A 273 20.30 -3.73 10.66
CA THR A 273 21.41 -3.13 11.42
C THR A 273 20.96 -2.52 12.74
N VAL A 274 19.66 -2.25 12.92
CA VAL A 274 19.10 -1.84 14.21
C VAL A 274 19.19 -3.02 15.17
N LYS A 275 19.62 -2.77 16.41
CA LYS A 275 19.64 -3.81 17.45
C LYS A 275 18.23 -4.36 17.71
N PHE A 276 18.08 -5.68 17.76
CA PHE A 276 16.79 -6.36 17.98
C PHE A 276 15.96 -5.77 19.12
N ARG A 277 16.60 -5.46 20.26
CA ARG A 277 15.92 -4.86 21.43
C ARG A 277 15.16 -3.56 21.12
N LYS A 278 15.67 -2.74 20.18
CA LYS A 278 15.02 -1.50 19.78
C LYS A 278 13.80 -1.81 18.90
N ALA A 279 13.97 -2.69 17.91
CA ALA A 279 12.87 -3.14 17.06
C ALA A 279 11.75 -3.78 17.87
N PHE A 280 12.08 -4.69 18.79
CA PHE A 280 11.10 -5.31 19.69
C PHE A 280 10.39 -4.29 20.58
N ALA A 281 11.10 -3.30 21.13
CA ALA A 281 10.48 -2.26 21.95
C ALA A 281 9.50 -1.39 21.13
N THR A 282 9.88 -1.00 19.91
CA THR A 282 9.00 -0.29 18.97
C THR A 282 7.75 -1.11 18.65
N TRP A 283 7.93 -2.38 18.26
CA TRP A 283 6.83 -3.31 17.99
C TRP A 283 5.88 -3.43 19.18
N PHE A 284 6.43 -3.63 20.39
CA PHE A 284 5.64 -3.77 21.60
C PHE A 284 4.82 -2.52 21.90
N VAL A 285 5.41 -1.32 21.80
CA VAL A 285 4.70 -0.06 22.01
C VAL A 285 3.59 0.13 20.97
N GLN A 286 3.86 -0.14 19.69
CA GLN A 286 2.84 -0.03 18.64
C GLN A 286 1.68 -0.99 18.88
N VAL A 287 1.96 -2.27 19.17
CA VAL A 287 0.92 -3.26 19.46
C VAL A 287 0.07 -2.85 20.68
N MET A 288 0.68 -2.27 21.72
CA MET A 288 -0.06 -1.75 22.88
C MET A 288 -0.94 -0.55 22.53
N LEU A 289 -0.44 0.40 21.73
CA LEU A 289 -1.24 1.55 21.29
C LEU A 289 -2.42 1.11 20.41
N VAL A 290 -2.20 0.15 19.51
CA VAL A 290 -3.25 -0.48 18.70
C VAL A 290 -4.26 -1.20 19.59
N ALA A 291 -3.81 -1.88 20.65
CA ALA A 291 -4.70 -2.54 21.60
C ALA A 291 -5.59 -1.52 22.34
N PHE A 292 -5.05 -0.38 22.78
CA PHE A 292 -5.84 0.69 23.40
C PHE A 292 -6.83 1.33 22.41
N TYR A 293 -6.42 1.53 21.16
CA TYR A 293 -7.31 1.98 20.09
C TYR A 293 -8.49 1.02 19.89
N ILE A 294 -8.21 -0.29 19.85
CA ILE A 294 -9.23 -1.34 19.74
C ILE A 294 -10.14 -1.35 20.97
N GLU A 295 -9.57 -1.21 22.17
CA GLU A 295 -10.33 -1.17 23.41
C GLU A 295 -11.33 -0.01 23.41
N GLU A 296 -10.90 1.19 23.04
CA GLU A 296 -11.75 2.40 22.99
C GLU A 296 -12.93 2.23 22.02
N LEU A 297 -12.69 1.70 20.83
CA LEU A 297 -13.75 1.41 19.86
C LEU A 297 -14.76 0.37 20.37
N ASN A 298 -14.34 -0.54 21.25
CA ASN A 298 -15.23 -1.56 21.82
C ASN A 298 -15.92 -1.13 23.12
N SER A 299 -15.29 -0.27 23.94
CA SER A 299 -15.81 0.16 25.24
C SER A 299 -16.79 1.31 25.11
N SER A 300 -16.54 2.25 24.18
CA SER A 300 -17.34 3.45 24.06
C SER A 300 -18.77 3.14 23.60
N ALA A 301 -19.73 3.65 24.37
CA ALA A 301 -21.15 3.59 24.00
C ALA A 301 -21.49 4.65 22.96
N SER A 302 -20.87 5.84 23.05
CA SER A 302 -21.14 6.95 22.15
C SER A 302 -20.75 6.62 20.71
N THR A 303 -19.68 5.86 20.49
CA THR A 303 -19.26 5.42 19.15
C THR A 303 -20.30 4.53 18.47
N LYS A 304 -21.21 3.90 19.20
CA LYS A 304 -22.20 2.94 18.66
C LYS A 304 -23.58 3.55 18.41
N GLU A 305 -23.79 4.77 18.89
CA GLU A 305 -25.06 5.49 18.74
C GLU A 305 -25.03 6.31 17.46
N LEU A 306 -25.93 6.00 16.52
CA LEU A 306 -26.03 6.68 15.24
C LEU A 306 -26.26 8.20 15.38
N ASP A 307 -26.94 8.62 16.46
CA ASP A 307 -27.25 10.03 16.73
C ASP A 307 -26.01 10.88 17.03
N ASN A 308 -24.89 10.24 17.41
CA ASN A 308 -23.62 10.93 17.67
C ASN A 308 -22.72 11.02 16.43
N VAL A 309 -23.14 10.46 15.29
CA VAL A 309 -22.31 10.36 14.09
C VAL A 309 -22.40 11.63 13.25
N SER A 310 -21.27 12.34 13.14
CA SER A 310 -21.07 13.36 12.11
C SER A 310 -20.63 12.70 10.80
N PHE A 311 -21.57 12.59 9.85
CA PHE A 311 -21.27 12.09 8.50
C PHE A 311 -20.31 13.02 7.73
N LEU A 312 -20.21 14.30 8.12
CA LEU A 312 -19.25 15.23 7.57
C LEU A 312 -17.82 14.84 7.96
N PHE A 313 -17.58 14.55 9.24
CA PHE A 313 -16.28 14.09 9.72
C PHE A 313 -15.92 12.70 9.20
N TRP A 314 -16.91 11.80 9.10
CA TRP A 314 -16.70 10.52 8.41
C TRP A 314 -16.21 10.72 6.96
N ALA A 315 -16.88 11.58 6.18
CA ALA A 315 -16.50 11.83 4.80
C ALA A 315 -15.13 12.50 4.68
N ALA A 316 -14.80 13.42 5.60
CA ALA A 316 -13.48 14.05 5.66
C ALA A 316 -12.37 13.03 5.98
N ALA A 317 -12.62 12.10 6.90
CA ALA A 317 -11.68 11.03 7.24
C ALA A 317 -11.48 10.05 6.08
N VAL A 318 -12.54 9.68 5.37
CA VAL A 318 -12.43 8.86 4.14
C VAL A 318 -11.65 9.61 3.05
N ALA A 319 -11.91 10.91 2.86
CA ALA A 319 -11.16 11.71 1.90
C ALA A 319 -9.67 11.78 2.26
N PHE A 320 -9.35 11.99 3.54
CA PHE A 320 -7.99 11.97 4.07
C PHE A 320 -7.29 10.63 3.80
N GLN A 321 -7.98 9.52 4.08
CA GLN A 321 -7.49 8.17 3.78
C GLN A 321 -7.21 7.98 2.28
N MET A 322 -8.07 8.50 1.41
CA MET A 322 -7.93 8.34 -0.04
C MET A 322 -6.80 9.18 -0.64
N THR A 323 -6.53 10.37 -0.11
CA THR A 323 -5.54 11.31 -0.68
C THR A 323 -4.17 11.22 -0.03
N GLY A 324 -4.13 11.02 1.29
CA GLY A 324 -2.89 11.06 2.08
C GLY A 324 -2.60 9.78 2.85
N GLY A 325 -3.52 8.81 2.85
CA GLY A 325 -3.43 7.60 3.67
C GLY A 325 -2.08 6.92 3.53
N ASP A 326 -1.68 6.51 2.32
CA ASP A 326 -0.47 5.71 2.14
C ASP A 326 0.83 6.43 2.49
N ALA A 327 0.90 7.74 2.20
CA ALA A 327 2.08 8.54 2.53
C ALA A 327 2.17 8.84 4.04
N GLN A 328 1.04 8.97 4.74
CA GLN A 328 0.98 9.39 6.14
C GLN A 328 0.90 8.22 7.13
N VAL A 329 0.42 7.03 6.71
CA VAL A 329 0.25 5.87 7.60
C VAL A 329 1.38 4.84 7.48
N GLY A 330 2.52 5.25 6.92
CA GLY A 330 3.65 4.36 6.67
C GLY A 330 3.42 3.40 5.51
N GLU A 331 4.52 2.80 5.05
CA GLU A 331 4.49 1.81 3.98
C GLU A 331 3.89 0.49 4.47
N ALA A 332 3.15 -0.18 3.59
CA ALA A 332 2.64 -1.51 3.88
C ALA A 332 3.77 -2.55 3.92
N CYS A 333 3.54 -3.63 4.67
CA CYS A 333 4.52 -4.70 4.83
C CYS A 333 4.82 -5.43 3.51
N ASN A 334 6.07 -5.35 3.04
CA ASN A 334 6.48 -5.95 1.77
C ASN A 334 6.98 -7.40 1.98
N MET A 335 6.14 -8.40 1.67
CA MET A 335 6.52 -9.80 1.83
C MET A 335 7.63 -10.25 0.88
N LYS A 336 7.78 -9.64 -0.30
CA LYS A 336 8.87 -9.99 -1.24
C LYS A 336 10.22 -9.57 -0.67
N TYR A 337 10.28 -8.39 -0.07
CA TYR A 337 11.47 -7.91 0.64
C TYR A 337 11.91 -8.96 1.67
N TRP A 338 10.98 -9.44 2.51
CA TRP A 338 11.30 -10.47 3.51
C TRP A 338 11.66 -11.82 2.91
N GLN A 339 11.06 -12.23 1.78
CA GLN A 339 11.44 -13.46 1.08
C GLN A 339 12.89 -13.40 0.57
N ARG A 340 13.33 -12.24 0.07
CA ARG A 340 14.73 -12.01 -0.35
C ARG A 340 15.68 -12.07 0.84
N VAL A 341 15.36 -11.37 1.93
CA VAL A 341 16.20 -11.30 3.13
C VAL A 341 16.30 -12.65 3.84
N THR A 342 15.20 -13.39 3.95
CA THR A 342 15.17 -14.67 4.69
C THR A 342 15.56 -15.90 3.86
N GLY A 343 15.66 -15.75 2.53
CA GLY A 343 15.88 -16.85 1.58
C GLY A 343 14.67 -17.79 1.43
N GLY A 344 13.50 -17.39 1.95
CA GLY A 344 12.29 -18.23 2.05
C GLY A 344 11.70 -18.66 0.71
N GLU A 345 12.04 -17.97 -0.38
CA GLU A 345 11.54 -18.31 -1.72
C GLU A 345 11.95 -19.72 -2.15
N SER A 346 13.15 -20.17 -1.76
CA SER A 346 13.64 -21.53 -2.03
C SER A 346 12.79 -22.61 -1.33
N ALA A 347 12.40 -22.39 -0.08
CA ALA A 347 11.56 -23.29 0.69
C ALA A 347 10.13 -23.33 0.15
N LEU A 348 9.56 -22.17 -0.20
CA LEU A 348 8.20 -22.09 -0.73
C LEU A 348 8.10 -22.68 -2.14
N LYS A 349 9.09 -22.42 -3.01
CA LYS A 349 9.23 -23.08 -4.32
C LYS A 349 9.34 -24.60 -4.16
N SER A 350 10.13 -25.07 -3.19
CA SER A 350 10.27 -26.50 -2.89
C SER A 350 8.97 -27.14 -2.39
N ALA A 351 8.26 -26.48 -1.47
CA ALA A 351 6.96 -26.93 -0.95
C ALA A 351 5.88 -26.95 -2.05
N ARG A 352 5.83 -25.92 -2.90
CA ARG A 352 4.91 -25.85 -4.04
C ARG A 352 5.21 -26.94 -5.07
N ALA A 353 6.48 -27.17 -5.39
CA ALA A 353 6.89 -28.25 -6.28
C ALA A 353 6.52 -29.63 -5.69
N ALA A 354 6.69 -29.82 -4.38
CA ALA A 354 6.27 -31.04 -3.70
C ALA A 354 4.75 -31.23 -3.71
N LEU A 355 3.98 -30.16 -3.48
CA LEU A 355 2.51 -30.19 -3.55
C LEU A 355 2.00 -30.49 -4.96
N TRP A 356 2.63 -29.93 -6.01
CA TRP A 356 2.34 -30.29 -7.40
C TRP A 356 2.64 -31.73 -7.73
N ARG A 357 3.77 -32.29 -7.26
CA ARG A 357 4.05 -33.71 -7.42
C ARG A 357 2.99 -34.58 -6.74
N LEU A 358 2.48 -34.15 -5.58
CA LEU A 358 1.39 -34.83 -4.87
C LEU A 358 0.05 -34.75 -5.62
N LEU A 359 -0.31 -33.58 -6.16
CA LEU A 359 -1.60 -33.35 -6.80
C LEU A 359 -1.69 -33.92 -8.23
N GLU A 360 -0.59 -33.99 -8.97
CA GLU A 360 -0.58 -34.56 -10.31
C GLU A 360 -0.67 -36.09 -10.31
N GLY A 361 -0.50 -36.76 -9.16
CA GLY A 361 -0.52 -38.23 -9.08
C GLY A 361 0.47 -38.92 -10.04
N ALA A 362 1.41 -38.16 -10.60
CA ALA A 362 2.15 -38.55 -11.78
C ALA A 362 3.43 -39.27 -11.37
N PRO A 363 3.68 -40.50 -11.88
CA PRO A 363 4.99 -41.12 -11.76
C PRO A 363 6.02 -40.21 -12.43
N ALA A 364 7.14 -39.96 -11.76
CA ALA A 364 8.20 -39.04 -12.17
C ALA A 364 8.56 -39.23 -13.66
N GLN A 365 8.02 -38.38 -14.54
CA GLN A 365 8.49 -38.32 -15.91
C GLN A 365 9.80 -37.56 -15.93
N ALA A 366 10.78 -38.13 -16.64
CA ALA A 366 12.11 -37.58 -16.83
C ALA A 366 12.02 -36.10 -17.28
N PRO A 367 12.99 -35.25 -16.85
CA PRO A 367 12.99 -33.83 -17.14
C PRO A 367 12.86 -33.60 -18.65
N ARG A 368 11.75 -32.99 -19.08
CA ARG A 368 11.59 -32.57 -20.47
C ARG A 368 12.63 -31.49 -20.77
N PRO A 369 13.30 -31.55 -21.93
CA PRO A 369 14.21 -30.50 -22.37
C PRO A 369 13.48 -29.15 -22.38
N SER A 370 14.18 -28.10 -21.94
CA SER A 370 13.63 -26.76 -21.73
C SER A 370 12.91 -26.24 -22.98
N ALA A 371 11.62 -25.95 -22.84
CA ALA A 371 10.74 -25.48 -23.91
C ALA A 371 11.24 -24.19 -24.61
N GLY A 372 12.10 -23.40 -23.95
CA GLY A 372 12.73 -22.21 -24.52
C GLY A 372 13.64 -22.48 -25.72
N ALA A 373 14.26 -23.67 -25.82
CA ALA A 373 15.08 -24.01 -26.98
C ALA A 373 14.22 -24.27 -28.24
N SER A 374 13.02 -24.83 -28.06
CA SER A 374 12.09 -25.17 -29.15
C SER A 374 11.36 -23.94 -29.70
N ALA A 375 10.98 -22.97 -28.85
CA ALA A 375 10.35 -21.74 -29.31
C ALA A 375 11.34 -20.87 -30.10
N ARG A 376 12.60 -20.79 -29.63
CA ARG A 376 13.68 -20.08 -30.34
C ARG A 376 14.06 -20.76 -31.66
N GLN A 377 14.11 -22.09 -31.71
CA GLN A 377 14.32 -22.83 -32.96
C GLN A 377 13.13 -22.72 -33.92
N ALA A 378 11.88 -22.68 -33.42
CA ALA A 378 10.71 -22.45 -34.26
C ALA A 378 10.66 -21.02 -34.82
N LEU A 379 11.11 -20.03 -34.06
CA LEU A 379 11.23 -18.63 -34.52
C LEU A 379 12.38 -18.45 -35.54
N LEU A 380 13.49 -19.18 -35.36
CA LEU A 380 14.61 -19.19 -36.30
C LEU A 380 14.36 -20.07 -37.55
N ALA A 381 13.40 -20.98 -37.48
CA ALA A 381 12.97 -21.81 -38.61
C ALA A 381 11.83 -21.17 -39.43
N ALA A 382 11.29 -20.03 -38.98
CA ALA A 382 10.35 -19.23 -39.76
C ALA A 382 11.12 -18.46 -40.85
N ASP A 383 10.98 -18.96 -42.07
CA ASP A 383 11.31 -18.40 -43.40
C ASP A 383 12.35 -17.25 -43.48
N PRO A 384 13.62 -17.54 -43.84
CA PRO A 384 14.65 -16.52 -44.04
C PRO A 384 14.40 -15.59 -45.24
N GLU A 385 13.44 -15.88 -46.14
CA GLU A 385 13.11 -15.00 -47.28
C GLU A 385 12.17 -13.84 -46.92
N ALA A 386 11.59 -13.81 -45.71
CA ALA A 386 10.80 -12.67 -45.23
C ALA A 386 11.65 -11.49 -44.70
N GLY A 387 12.99 -11.62 -44.69
CA GLY A 387 13.92 -10.70 -44.03
C GLY A 387 14.29 -9.41 -44.77
N GLU A 388 13.95 -9.26 -46.06
CA GLU A 388 14.43 -8.11 -46.86
C GLU A 388 13.51 -6.88 -46.86
N ALA A 389 12.34 -6.96 -46.20
CA ALA A 389 11.37 -5.86 -46.12
C ALA A 389 11.06 -5.38 -44.69
N ALA A 390 11.80 -5.86 -43.67
CA ALA A 390 11.64 -5.37 -42.31
C ALA A 390 12.28 -3.98 -42.19
N GLY A 391 11.44 -2.94 -42.14
CA GLY A 391 11.88 -1.56 -41.97
C GLY A 391 12.63 -1.32 -40.64
N PRO A 392 13.31 -0.16 -40.51
CA PRO A 392 14.15 0.20 -39.35
C PRO A 392 13.44 0.13 -37.99
N ASP A 393 12.11 0.18 -37.95
CA ASP A 393 11.31 0.10 -36.73
C ASP A 393 11.36 -1.29 -36.05
N VAL A 394 11.63 -2.37 -36.81
CA VAL A 394 11.71 -3.75 -36.26
C VAL A 394 13.04 -3.98 -35.52
N GLU A 395 14.14 -3.40 -36.00
CA GLU A 395 15.45 -3.46 -35.32
C GLU A 395 15.45 -2.63 -34.02
N ALA A 396 14.77 -1.48 -34.00
CA ALA A 396 14.59 -0.67 -32.79
C ALA A 396 13.79 -1.44 -31.71
N GLY A 397 12.74 -2.17 -32.10
CA GLY A 397 11.99 -3.02 -31.19
C GLY A 397 12.81 -4.18 -30.63
N ARG A 398 13.66 -4.81 -31.45
CA ARG A 398 14.51 -5.94 -31.05
C ARG A 398 15.60 -5.53 -30.06
N SER A 399 16.29 -4.43 -30.32
CA SER A 399 17.28 -3.86 -29.40
C SER A 399 16.66 -3.43 -28.05
N SER A 400 15.42 -2.93 -28.05
CA SER A 400 14.68 -2.61 -26.83
C SER A 400 14.31 -3.87 -26.01
N LEU A 401 13.90 -4.95 -26.68
CA LEU A 401 13.59 -6.23 -26.02
C LEU A 401 14.83 -6.92 -25.45
N GLU A 402 15.94 -6.95 -26.21
CA GLU A 402 17.21 -7.50 -25.74
C GLU A 402 17.72 -6.74 -24.51
N SER A 403 17.64 -5.41 -24.54
CA SER A 403 17.94 -4.56 -23.37
C SER A 403 17.06 -4.90 -22.15
N ARG A 404 15.76 -5.15 -22.34
CA ARG A 404 14.86 -5.53 -21.25
C ARG A 404 15.20 -6.90 -20.67
N GLU A 405 15.48 -7.90 -21.49
CA GLU A 405 15.88 -9.23 -21.01
C GLU A 405 17.20 -9.17 -20.24
N ASP A 406 18.17 -8.39 -20.71
CA ASP A 406 19.46 -8.24 -20.06
C ASP A 406 19.33 -7.51 -18.71
N VAL A 407 18.47 -6.50 -18.62
CA VAL A 407 18.13 -5.85 -17.35
C VAL A 407 17.49 -6.84 -16.37
N LEU A 408 16.56 -7.68 -16.83
CA LEU A 408 15.94 -8.71 -15.99
C LEU A 408 16.95 -9.76 -15.52
N ARG A 409 17.85 -10.23 -16.40
CA ARG A 409 18.92 -11.16 -16.03
C ARG A 409 19.89 -10.56 -15.00
N ALA A 410 20.28 -9.30 -15.20
CA ALA A 410 21.14 -8.59 -14.26
C ALA A 410 20.47 -8.44 -12.89
N ARG A 411 19.17 -8.13 -12.88
CA ARG A 411 18.36 -8.05 -11.66
C ARG A 411 18.31 -9.41 -10.95
N ASP A 412 17.97 -10.49 -11.65
CA ASP A 412 17.87 -11.83 -11.07
C ASP A 412 19.22 -12.32 -10.53
N ALA A 413 20.33 -11.98 -11.21
CA ALA A 413 21.68 -12.28 -10.74
C ALA A 413 22.00 -11.54 -9.42
N LEU A 414 21.63 -10.26 -9.34
CA LEU A 414 21.77 -9.44 -8.14
C LEU A 414 20.88 -9.93 -6.99
N GLU A 415 19.66 -10.39 -7.26
CA GLU A 415 18.80 -11.03 -6.26
C GLU A 415 19.40 -12.33 -5.71
N GLN A 416 19.94 -13.19 -6.59
CA GLN A 416 20.63 -14.40 -6.17
C GLN A 416 21.84 -14.10 -5.30
N GLN A 417 22.54 -13.02 -5.60
CA GLN A 417 23.66 -12.56 -4.80
C GLN A 417 23.22 -12.10 -3.41
N TYR A 418 22.15 -11.31 -3.31
CA TYR A 418 21.56 -10.94 -2.01
C TYR A 418 21.21 -12.17 -1.19
N ALA A 419 20.47 -13.11 -1.79
CA ALA A 419 20.04 -14.33 -1.11
C ALA A 419 21.23 -15.15 -0.61
N LYS A 420 22.32 -15.21 -1.37
CA LYS A 420 23.56 -15.88 -0.97
C LYS A 420 24.26 -15.17 0.19
N SER A 421 24.44 -13.84 0.10
CA SER A 421 25.06 -13.04 1.17
C SER A 421 24.25 -13.13 2.47
N PHE A 422 22.93 -12.91 2.41
CA PHE A 422 22.05 -13.07 3.57
C PHE A 422 22.00 -14.50 4.09
N GLY A 423 21.96 -15.51 3.23
CA GLY A 423 21.98 -16.92 3.64
C GLY A 423 23.21 -17.24 4.47
N SER A 424 24.40 -16.80 4.02
CA SER A 424 25.65 -17.03 4.75
C SER A 424 25.72 -16.27 6.09
N LEU A 425 25.21 -15.04 6.16
CA LEU A 425 25.10 -14.28 7.40
C LEU A 425 24.05 -14.87 8.35
N GLY A 426 22.96 -15.38 7.80
CA GLY A 426 21.81 -15.91 8.53
C GLY A 426 22.15 -17.13 9.39
N GLU A 427 23.17 -17.90 8.98
CA GLU A 427 23.68 -19.07 9.72
C GLU A 427 24.48 -18.69 10.98
N LEU A 428 24.98 -17.45 11.05
CA LEU A 428 25.77 -16.98 12.18
C LEU A 428 24.89 -16.74 13.41
N GLN A 429 25.49 -16.91 14.59
CA GLN A 429 24.83 -16.66 15.88
C GLN A 429 24.98 -15.19 16.29
N ASN A 430 23.90 -14.63 16.81
CA ASN A 430 23.80 -13.31 17.42
C ASN A 430 23.36 -13.43 18.89
N LYS A 431 23.88 -12.57 19.75
CA LYS A 431 23.48 -12.49 21.16
C LYS A 431 22.34 -11.50 21.34
N VAL A 432 21.12 -12.02 21.41
CA VAL A 432 19.91 -11.24 21.66
C VAL A 432 19.72 -11.03 23.16
N PHE A 433 19.51 -9.79 23.58
CA PHE A 433 19.46 -9.37 25.00
C PHE A 433 20.68 -9.82 25.82
N TRP A 434 21.85 -10.01 25.19
CA TRP A 434 23.08 -10.48 25.83
C TRP A 434 23.02 -11.91 26.41
N ILE A 435 21.86 -12.55 26.40
CA ILE A 435 21.55 -13.78 27.11
C ILE A 435 21.24 -14.92 26.14
N PHE A 436 20.50 -14.63 25.06
CA PHE A 436 20.00 -15.65 24.14
C PHE A 436 20.84 -15.69 22.88
N ASP A 437 21.54 -16.79 22.66
CA ASP A 437 22.20 -17.08 21.39
C ASP A 437 21.12 -17.48 20.36
N MET A 438 20.91 -16.65 19.35
CA MET A 438 19.92 -16.84 18.29
C MET A 438 20.59 -16.70 16.94
N ARG A 439 20.22 -17.50 15.95
CA ARG A 439 20.70 -17.30 14.57
C ARG A 439 20.14 -16.02 13.98
N PHE A 440 20.93 -15.29 13.19
CA PHE A 440 20.44 -14.09 12.51
C PHE A 440 19.20 -14.37 11.65
N GLN A 441 19.15 -15.52 10.96
CA GLN A 441 17.98 -15.90 10.18
C GLN A 441 16.70 -15.99 11.01
N THR A 442 16.78 -16.57 12.22
CA THR A 442 15.64 -16.64 13.15
C THR A 442 15.24 -15.25 13.62
N GLU A 443 16.20 -14.38 13.94
CA GLU A 443 15.92 -12.99 14.29
C GLU A 443 15.17 -12.26 13.16
N TRP A 444 15.62 -12.42 11.91
CA TRP A 444 15.00 -11.80 10.74
C TRP A 444 13.58 -12.34 10.47
N GLN A 445 13.34 -13.63 10.68
CA GLN A 445 11.98 -14.20 10.60
C GLN A 445 11.06 -13.60 11.67
N ILE A 446 11.55 -13.39 12.89
CA ILE A 446 10.76 -12.72 13.95
C ILE A 446 10.49 -11.27 13.55
N ARG A 447 11.47 -10.54 12.99
CA ARG A 447 11.26 -9.17 12.49
C ARG A 447 10.25 -9.11 11.35
N SER A 448 10.27 -10.08 10.44
CA SER A 448 9.27 -10.22 9.39
C SER A 448 7.86 -10.38 9.97
N LEU A 449 7.73 -11.17 11.03
CA LEU A 449 6.45 -11.31 11.75
C LEU A 449 6.03 -10.00 12.45
N MET A 450 6.96 -9.27 13.05
CA MET A 450 6.69 -7.96 13.65
C MET A 450 6.17 -6.96 12.61
N ASP A 451 6.90 -6.84 11.49
CA ASP A 451 6.54 -5.98 10.37
C ASP A 451 5.18 -6.34 9.79
N PHE A 452 4.92 -7.63 9.55
CA PHE A 452 3.61 -8.11 9.13
C PHE A 452 2.50 -7.74 10.13
N SER A 453 2.73 -7.92 11.43
CA SER A 453 1.72 -7.61 12.44
C SER A 453 1.37 -6.13 12.52
N VAL A 454 2.36 -5.24 12.37
CA VAL A 454 2.16 -3.78 12.46
C VAL A 454 1.73 -3.21 11.11
N ASN A 455 2.55 -3.40 10.08
CA ASN A 455 2.41 -2.72 8.79
C ASN A 455 1.48 -3.44 7.81
N ALA A 456 1.05 -4.67 8.10
CA ALA A 456 -0.09 -5.28 7.40
C ALA A 456 -1.35 -5.27 8.28
N VAL A 457 -1.33 -5.97 9.41
CA VAL A 457 -2.57 -6.22 10.17
C VAL A 457 -3.05 -4.96 10.91
N ALA A 458 -2.22 -4.37 11.78
CA ALA A 458 -2.63 -3.22 12.58
C ALA A 458 -2.91 -1.99 11.69
N ARG A 459 -2.04 -1.72 10.71
CA ARG A 459 -2.22 -0.67 9.70
C ARG A 459 -3.56 -0.81 8.99
N SER A 460 -3.91 -1.99 8.46
CA SER A 460 -5.21 -2.19 7.80
C SER A 460 -6.40 -2.02 8.75
N ILE A 461 -6.31 -2.51 9.99
CA ILE A 461 -7.39 -2.32 10.98
C ILE A 461 -7.62 -0.82 11.17
N ILE A 462 -6.58 -0.08 11.54
CA ILE A 462 -6.63 1.37 11.75
C ILE A 462 -7.19 2.05 10.51
N LEU A 463 -6.57 1.84 9.34
CA LEU A 463 -6.93 2.55 8.10
C LEU A 463 -8.42 2.46 7.76
N TYR A 464 -9.05 1.31 8.02
CA TYR A 464 -10.46 1.09 7.72
C TYR A 464 -11.43 1.40 8.87
N THR A 465 -10.95 1.56 10.11
CA THR A 465 -11.79 1.91 11.27
C THR A 465 -11.63 3.36 11.73
N VAL A 466 -10.60 4.07 11.25
CA VAL A 466 -10.36 5.49 11.57
C VAL A 466 -11.58 6.35 11.27
N PRO A 467 -12.24 6.27 10.08
CA PRO A 467 -13.43 7.08 9.83
C PRO A 467 -14.59 6.84 10.79
N ILE A 468 -14.66 5.65 11.41
CA ILE A 468 -15.68 5.33 12.43
C ILE A 468 -15.31 5.93 13.79
N MET A 469 -14.03 5.93 14.14
CA MET A 469 -13.56 6.54 15.39
C MET A 469 -13.79 8.05 15.38
N VAL A 470 -13.32 8.73 14.34
CA VAL A 470 -13.27 10.20 14.33
C VAL A 470 -14.60 10.85 13.97
N CYS A 471 -15.61 10.08 13.51
CA CYS A 471 -16.90 10.65 13.14
C CYS A 471 -17.80 10.99 14.33
N VAL A 472 -17.46 10.56 15.55
CA VAL A 472 -18.22 10.89 16.77
C VAL A 472 -17.57 11.99 17.61
N GLU A 473 -16.43 12.50 17.15
CA GLU A 473 -15.60 13.44 17.91
C GLU A 473 -15.88 14.89 17.53
N GLY A 474 -15.49 15.82 18.41
CA GLY A 474 -15.52 17.25 18.11
C GLY A 474 -14.42 17.65 17.12
N PRO A 475 -14.49 18.85 16.49
CA PRO A 475 -13.53 19.27 15.48
C PRO A 475 -12.06 19.27 15.94
N LEU A 476 -11.81 19.63 17.20
CA LEU A 476 -10.46 19.66 17.76
C LEU A 476 -9.94 18.25 18.05
N ASP A 477 -10.81 17.38 18.56
CA ASP A 477 -10.45 16.00 18.91
C ASP A 477 -10.27 15.15 17.64
N PHE A 478 -11.05 15.42 16.58
CA PHE A 478 -10.81 14.88 15.23
C PHE A 478 -9.35 15.07 14.77
N VAL A 479 -8.78 16.27 14.92
CA VAL A 479 -7.39 16.53 14.51
C VAL A 479 -6.39 15.83 15.43
N LYS A 480 -6.66 15.79 16.74
CA LYS A 480 -5.80 15.07 17.70
C LYS A 480 -5.77 13.58 17.41
N ASP A 481 -6.92 12.99 17.14
CA ASP A 481 -7.04 11.56 16.88
C ASP A 481 -6.38 11.19 15.56
N LEU A 482 -6.59 11.95 14.49
CA LEU A 482 -5.85 11.74 13.24
C LEU A 482 -4.33 11.84 13.45
N THR A 483 -3.87 12.78 14.28
CA THR A 483 -2.45 12.90 14.61
C THR A 483 -1.94 11.72 15.43
N ALA A 484 -2.73 11.23 16.39
CA ALA A 484 -2.41 10.05 17.18
C ALA A 484 -2.34 8.80 16.30
N ILE A 485 -3.28 8.65 15.37
CA ILE A 485 -3.30 7.57 14.37
C ILE A 485 -2.03 7.60 13.52
N MET A 486 -1.68 8.76 12.95
CA MET A 486 -0.44 8.92 12.18
C MET A 486 0.78 8.55 13.02
N PHE A 487 0.84 9.01 14.28
CA PHE A 487 1.92 8.66 15.19
C PHE A 487 2.02 7.15 15.44
N ILE A 488 0.90 6.47 15.68
CA ILE A 488 0.87 5.00 15.90
C ILE A 488 1.41 4.27 14.67
N THR A 489 0.94 4.62 13.47
CA THR A 489 1.27 3.93 12.22
C THR A 489 2.66 4.28 11.67
N THR A 490 3.29 5.35 12.13
CA THR A 490 4.63 5.78 11.66
C THR A 490 5.71 5.66 12.72
N LEU A 491 5.41 5.12 13.90
CA LEU A 491 6.37 5.01 15.01
C LEU A 491 7.60 4.17 14.66
N ASP A 492 7.48 3.26 13.69
CA ASP A 492 8.55 2.42 13.17
C ASP A 492 9.22 2.98 11.91
N ASN A 493 8.78 4.11 11.35
CA ASN A 493 9.39 4.69 10.16
C ASN A 493 10.86 5.09 10.41
N LEU A 494 11.70 4.87 9.41
CA LEU A 494 13.07 5.38 9.39
C LEU A 494 13.07 6.83 8.89
N SER A 495 13.95 7.65 9.45
CA SER A 495 14.17 9.01 8.95
C SER A 495 14.77 9.03 7.54
N GLU A 496 15.58 8.01 7.23
CA GLU A 496 16.22 7.81 5.94
C GLU A 496 16.10 6.33 5.55
N PRO A 497 15.55 6.01 4.38
CA PRO A 497 15.55 4.65 3.86
C PRO A 497 16.97 4.09 3.76
N ARG A 498 17.13 2.80 4.05
CA ARG A 498 18.44 2.13 4.04
C ARG A 498 18.52 1.07 2.97
N ASP A 499 19.52 1.21 2.11
CA ASP A 499 19.77 0.26 1.04
C ASP A 499 20.17 -1.13 1.59
N ILE A 500 19.71 -2.18 0.91
CA ILE A 500 20.06 -3.57 1.26
C ILE A 500 21.58 -3.79 1.28
N TRP A 501 22.34 -3.22 0.34
CA TRP A 501 23.80 -3.35 0.34
C TRP A 501 24.42 -2.65 1.53
N GLU A 502 23.93 -1.47 1.88
CA GLU A 502 24.38 -0.74 3.06
C GLU A 502 24.17 -1.57 4.34
N MET A 503 23.02 -2.23 4.47
CA MET A 503 22.74 -3.12 5.60
C MET A 503 23.66 -4.35 5.60
N LEU A 504 23.85 -5.02 4.47
CA LEU A 504 24.72 -6.19 4.34
C LEU A 504 26.16 -5.88 4.73
N VAL A 505 26.72 -4.79 4.21
CA VAL A 505 28.09 -4.36 4.52
C VAL A 505 28.22 -4.05 6.01
N ARG A 506 27.26 -3.35 6.61
CA ARG A 506 27.26 -3.03 8.05
C ARG A 506 27.15 -4.27 8.91
N LEU A 507 26.33 -5.24 8.53
CA LEU A 507 26.19 -6.51 9.23
C LEU A 507 27.49 -7.32 9.17
N LYS A 508 28.06 -7.52 7.97
CA LYS A 508 29.35 -8.23 7.79
C LYS A 508 30.46 -7.55 8.58
N PHE A 509 30.56 -6.22 8.50
CA PHE A 509 31.54 -5.46 9.27
C PHE A 509 31.32 -5.61 10.78
N GLY A 510 30.06 -5.56 11.25
CA GLY A 510 29.72 -5.74 12.66
C GLY A 510 30.12 -7.12 13.19
N VAL A 511 29.92 -8.17 12.40
CA VAL A 511 30.37 -9.54 12.69
C VAL A 511 31.90 -9.61 12.72
N HIS A 512 32.56 -9.06 11.69
CA HIS A 512 34.04 -9.04 11.60
C HIS A 512 34.66 -8.33 12.81
N HIS A 513 34.13 -7.17 13.18
CA HIS A 513 34.60 -6.36 14.30
C HIS A 513 34.35 -7.07 15.64
N SER A 514 33.17 -7.64 15.84
CA SER A 514 32.82 -8.37 17.07
C SER A 514 33.65 -9.65 17.25
N GLY A 515 34.01 -10.31 16.15
CA GLY A 515 34.87 -11.49 16.15
C GLY A 515 36.26 -11.23 16.74
N LYS A 516 36.82 -10.03 16.53
CA LYS A 516 38.13 -9.64 17.09
C LYS A 516 38.10 -9.39 18.60
N GLY A 517 36.94 -9.08 19.19
CA GLY A 517 36.80 -9.01 20.64
C GLY A 517 36.90 -10.38 21.33
N HIS A 518 36.62 -11.47 20.58
CA HIS A 518 36.62 -12.85 21.06
C HIS A 518 37.86 -13.64 20.59
N VAL A 519 39.01 -12.98 20.35
CA VAL A 519 40.27 -13.62 19.90
C VAL A 519 40.62 -14.88 20.70
N LEU A 520 40.41 -14.86 22.03
CA LEU A 520 40.67 -16.02 22.90
C LEU A 520 39.79 -17.25 22.58
N LEU A 521 38.52 -17.04 22.20
CA LEU A 521 37.64 -18.13 21.80
C LEU A 521 37.99 -18.63 20.39
N TRP A 522 38.40 -17.73 19.50
CA TRP A 522 38.77 -18.07 18.12
C TRP A 522 40.05 -18.89 18.03
N ASP A 523 41.06 -18.56 18.83
CA ASP A 523 42.28 -19.35 18.87
C ASP A 523 42.03 -20.75 19.45
N TRP A 524 41.10 -20.85 20.40
CA TRP A 524 40.63 -22.13 20.93
C TRP A 524 39.85 -22.96 19.87
N VAL A 525 38.94 -22.33 19.12
CA VAL A 525 38.21 -22.98 18.02
C VAL A 525 39.15 -23.45 16.91
N LYS A 526 40.16 -22.63 16.53
CA LYS A 526 41.20 -23.02 15.57
C LYS A 526 42.01 -24.21 16.07
N GLN A 527 42.31 -24.27 17.38
CA GLN A 527 43.01 -25.40 18.00
C GLN A 527 42.18 -26.69 18.00
N LEU A 528 40.87 -26.61 18.24
CA LEU A 528 40.00 -27.79 18.40
C LEU A 528 39.44 -28.35 17.10
N PHE A 529 39.03 -27.49 16.18
CA PHE A 529 38.34 -27.91 14.95
C PHE A 529 39.22 -27.76 13.69
N GLY A 530 40.46 -27.30 13.87
CA GLY A 530 41.42 -27.08 12.80
C GLY A 530 41.13 -25.82 11.96
N TYR A 531 42.12 -25.43 11.17
CA TYR A 531 42.07 -24.23 10.32
C TYR A 531 40.95 -24.26 9.26
N GLY A 532 40.46 -25.45 8.87
CA GLY A 532 39.45 -25.60 7.83
C GLY A 532 38.08 -25.02 8.19
N LEU A 533 37.56 -25.33 9.38
CA LEU A 533 36.25 -24.85 9.82
C LEU A 533 36.26 -23.33 10.07
N ALA A 534 37.32 -22.82 10.71
CA ALA A 534 37.50 -21.39 10.94
C ALA A 534 37.61 -20.60 9.63
N LYS A 535 38.30 -21.15 8.62
CA LYS A 535 38.40 -20.53 7.30
C LYS A 535 37.05 -20.47 6.60
N HIS A 536 36.25 -21.54 6.67
CA HIS A 536 34.90 -21.56 6.08
C HIS A 536 33.97 -20.53 6.74
N LEU A 537 34.03 -20.37 8.07
CA LEU A 537 33.26 -19.35 8.80
C LEU A 537 33.73 -17.92 8.52
N MET A 538 35.00 -17.71 8.21
CA MET A 538 35.48 -16.38 7.79
C MET A 538 35.08 -16.05 6.35
N GLN A 539 35.07 -17.03 5.46
CA GLN A 539 34.64 -16.84 4.07
C GLN A 539 33.19 -16.37 3.94
N SER A 540 32.31 -16.68 4.90
CA SER A 540 30.94 -16.14 4.92
C SER A 540 30.86 -14.64 5.27
N VAL A 541 31.93 -14.06 5.84
CA VAL A 541 31.99 -12.65 6.26
C VAL A 541 32.70 -11.79 5.21
N ASP A 542 33.38 -12.40 4.25
CA ASP A 542 34.10 -11.68 3.20
C ASP A 542 33.14 -10.88 2.31
N LEU A 543 33.61 -9.70 1.90
CA LEU A 543 32.91 -8.86 0.93
C LEU A 543 33.04 -9.46 -0.47
N SER A 544 31.89 -9.68 -1.11
CA SER A 544 31.77 -9.93 -2.55
C SER A 544 32.24 -8.71 -3.35
N GLN A 545 32.48 -8.88 -4.66
CA GLN A 545 33.02 -7.81 -5.49
C GLN A 545 32.05 -6.62 -5.57
N GLU A 546 30.77 -6.91 -5.74
CA GLU A 546 29.68 -5.94 -5.86
C GLU A 546 29.47 -5.17 -4.54
N GLU A 547 29.65 -5.83 -3.39
CA GLU A 547 29.65 -5.14 -2.08
C GLU A 547 30.84 -4.19 -1.95
N ARG A 548 32.02 -4.54 -2.51
CA ARG A 548 33.19 -3.64 -2.52
C ARG A 548 32.96 -2.47 -3.45
N ASP A 549 32.41 -2.71 -4.63
CA ASP A 549 32.08 -1.68 -5.61
C ASP A 549 31.06 -0.70 -5.00
N TYR A 550 30.02 -1.21 -4.33
CA TYR A 550 29.05 -0.39 -3.61
C TYR A 550 29.70 0.50 -2.54
N ILE A 551 30.65 -0.03 -1.76
CA ILE A 551 31.40 0.76 -0.76
C ILE A 551 32.19 1.88 -1.43
N GLU A 552 32.82 1.59 -2.58
CA GLU A 552 33.62 2.58 -3.30
C GLU A 552 32.76 3.70 -3.92
N ASP A 553 31.58 3.34 -4.44
CA ASP A 553 30.61 4.30 -4.97
C ASP A 553 29.96 5.14 -3.86
N ASN A 554 29.85 4.60 -2.65
CA ASN A 554 29.18 5.23 -1.51
C ASN A 554 30.12 5.59 -0.36
N LYS A 555 31.39 5.94 -0.66
CA LYS A 555 32.43 6.23 0.34
C LYS A 555 31.98 7.15 1.48
N ALA A 556 31.25 8.22 1.17
CA ALA A 556 30.76 9.17 2.15
C ALA A 556 29.90 8.52 3.26
N LYS A 557 29.05 7.53 2.91
CA LYS A 557 28.20 6.82 3.87
C LYS A 557 28.99 5.95 4.85
N PHE A 558 30.13 5.43 4.40
CA PHE A 558 30.99 4.55 5.19
C PHE A 558 32.19 5.26 5.82
N GLN A 559 32.35 6.57 5.56
CA GLN A 559 33.45 7.37 6.09
C GLN A 559 33.53 7.29 7.62
N ARG A 560 32.38 7.26 8.29
CA ARG A 560 32.33 7.10 9.76
C ARG A 560 33.02 5.83 10.26
N PHE A 561 32.95 4.71 9.54
CA PHE A 561 33.68 3.49 9.94
C PHE A 561 35.18 3.64 9.69
N ALA A 562 35.57 4.28 8.58
CA ALA A 562 36.96 4.60 8.30
C ALA A 562 37.56 5.53 9.36
N ASP A 563 36.78 6.46 9.91
CA ASP A 563 37.25 7.40 10.92
C ASP A 563 37.31 6.78 12.33
N LEU A 564 36.31 5.98 12.71
CA LEU A 564 36.21 5.41 14.05
C LEU A 564 37.14 4.21 14.28
N VAL A 565 37.33 3.36 13.27
CA VAL A 565 38.07 2.09 13.34
C VAL A 565 38.87 1.85 12.04
N PRO A 566 39.84 2.72 11.73
CA PRO A 566 40.51 2.76 10.43
C PRO A 566 41.27 1.48 10.07
N GLU A 567 41.88 0.81 11.04
CA GLU A 567 42.66 -0.41 10.82
C GLU A 567 41.76 -1.60 10.53
N GLU A 568 40.71 -1.78 11.33
CA GLU A 568 39.73 -2.85 11.13
C GLU A 568 38.95 -2.64 9.83
N TRP A 569 38.59 -1.40 9.50
CA TRP A 569 37.91 -1.08 8.24
C TRP A 569 38.81 -1.35 7.03
N ARG A 570 40.10 -0.99 7.08
CA ARG A 570 41.07 -1.31 6.01
C ARG A 570 41.23 -2.81 5.82
N SER A 571 41.43 -3.54 6.92
CA SER A 571 41.53 -5.01 6.94
C SER A 571 40.28 -5.68 6.38
N PHE A 572 39.08 -5.21 6.76
CA PHE A 572 37.81 -5.74 6.28
C PHE A 572 37.60 -5.53 4.78
N ARG A 573 38.06 -4.40 4.22
CA ARG A 573 38.01 -4.15 2.77
C ARG A 573 39.00 -4.99 1.95
N GLY A 574 39.91 -5.72 2.60
CA GLY A 574 40.90 -6.55 1.92
C GLY A 574 41.93 -5.75 1.11
N ARG A 575 42.20 -4.49 1.49
CA ARG A 575 43.36 -3.74 0.99
C ARG A 575 44.51 -3.90 1.98
N ASP A 576 45.38 -4.85 1.69
CA ASP A 576 46.68 -5.01 2.36
C ASP A 576 47.76 -4.12 1.69
N ASP A 577 47.40 -2.91 1.28
CA ASP A 577 48.33 -1.92 0.70
C ASP A 577 48.99 -1.05 1.79
#